data_AF-A0AB37XQ07-F1
#
_entry.id   AF-A0AB37XQ07-F1
#
_cell.length_a   1.000
_cell.length_b   1.000
_cell.length_c   1.000
_cell.angle_alpha   90.00
_cell.angle_beta   90.00
_cell.angle_gamma   90.00
#
_symmetry.space_group_name_H-M   'P 1'
#
loop_
_entity.id
_entity.type
_entity.pdbx_description
1 polymer ?
#
loop_
_entity_poly.entity_id
_entity_poly.type
_entity_poly.pdbx_seq_one_letter_code
_entity_poly.pdbx_strand_id
1 'polypeptide(L)'
;VMIICYPITIIIVSLLYNIDSSLYSKFIILGNIGVLFNAVSIMIQTLNTKHASITLQANYMTLHTITFIFITILMTIAFGLNGFFWTTLFSNIIKYVILNIIGLKSKFINKKDVD
;
A
#
# COMPACT_ATOMS: atom_id res chain seq x y z
N VAL A 1 -5.96 6.08 10.92
CA VAL A 1 -5.70 6.32 9.47
C VAL A 1 -6.84 7.10 8.83
N MET A 2 -8.04 6.53 8.67
CA MET A 2 -9.13 7.22 7.95
C MET A 2 -9.55 8.58 8.53
N ILE A 3 -9.62 8.71 9.87
CA ILE A 3 -10.01 9.97 10.55
C ILE A 3 -9.07 11.14 10.23
N ILE A 4 -7.78 10.87 9.97
CA ILE A 4 -6.77 11.89 9.72
C ILE A 4 -6.52 12.06 8.22
N CYS A 5 -6.36 10.95 7.49
CA CYS A 5 -5.98 10.99 6.07
C CYS A 5 -7.12 11.48 5.18
N TYR A 6 -8.39 11.19 5.50
CA TYR A 6 -9.54 11.65 4.73
C TYR A 6 -9.67 13.19 4.67
N PRO A 7 -9.73 13.93 5.81
CA PRO A 7 -9.81 15.40 5.77
C PRO A 7 -8.57 16.03 5.15
N ILE A 8 -7.37 15.49 5.39
CA ILE A 8 -6.13 15.99 4.77
C ILE A 8 -6.17 15.83 3.24
N THR A 9 -6.68 14.70 2.74
CA THR A 9 -6.76 14.47 1.29
C THR A 9 -7.79 15.41 0.64
N ILE A 10 -8.90 15.71 1.33
CA ILE A 10 -9.85 16.73 0.88
C ILE A 10 -9.17 18.11 0.78
N ILE A 11 -8.42 18.50 1.81
CA ILE A 11 -7.67 19.78 1.82
C ILE A 11 -6.70 19.84 0.64
N ILE A 12 -5.95 18.76 0.39
CA ILE A 12 -5.00 18.68 -0.74
C ILE A 12 -5.73 18.80 -2.08
N VAL A 13 -6.79 18.02 -2.31
CA VAL A 13 -7.54 18.07 -3.58
C VAL A 13 -8.17 19.45 -3.79
N SER A 14 -8.73 20.04 -2.75
CA SER A 14 -9.41 21.34 -2.84
C SER A 14 -8.43 22.51 -3.00
N LEU A 15 -7.32 22.54 -2.26
CA LEU A 15 -6.40 23.69 -2.25
C LEU A 15 -5.26 23.58 -3.24
N LEU A 16 -4.65 22.39 -3.39
CA LEU A 16 -3.49 22.21 -4.25
C LEU A 16 -3.87 21.88 -5.69
N TYR A 17 -4.97 21.14 -5.88
CA TYR A 17 -5.44 20.80 -7.21
C TYR A 17 -6.57 21.72 -7.73
N ASN A 18 -7.11 22.61 -6.88
CA ASN A 18 -8.23 23.51 -7.23
C ASN A 18 -9.45 22.77 -7.82
N ILE A 19 -9.67 21.53 -7.37
CA ILE A 19 -10.77 20.68 -7.83
C ILE A 19 -11.83 20.61 -6.73
N ASP A 20 -13.10 20.65 -7.13
CA ASP A 20 -14.20 20.38 -6.19
C ASP A 20 -14.05 18.95 -5.64
N SER A 21 -13.73 18.88 -4.35
CA SER A 21 -13.56 17.64 -3.60
C SER A 21 -14.81 16.75 -3.60
N SER A 22 -16.00 17.32 -3.84
CA SER A 22 -17.25 16.57 -3.94
C SER A 22 -17.21 15.53 -5.06
N LEU A 23 -16.61 15.87 -6.21
CA LEU A 23 -16.47 15.02 -7.39
C LEU A 23 -15.51 13.84 -7.16
N TYR A 24 -14.56 13.98 -6.24
CA TYR A 24 -13.53 12.98 -5.95
C TYR A 24 -13.72 12.27 -4.61
N SER A 25 -14.74 12.63 -3.83
CA SER A 25 -15.06 12.05 -2.52
C SER A 25 -14.98 10.51 -2.50
N LYS A 26 -15.58 9.85 -3.49
CA LYS A 26 -15.53 8.38 -3.64
C LYS A 26 -14.11 7.85 -3.87
N PHE A 27 -13.32 8.53 -4.70
CA PHE A 27 -11.93 8.14 -4.99
C PHE A 27 -10.99 8.42 -3.81
N ILE A 28 -11.26 9.48 -3.05
CA ILE A 28 -10.54 9.80 -1.82
C ILE A 28 -10.75 8.69 -0.77
N ILE A 29 -11.99 8.20 -0.59
CA ILE A 29 -12.27 7.04 0.28
C ILE A 29 -11.46 5.83 -0.19
N LEU A 30 -11.46 5.57 -1.50
CA LEU A 30 -10.74 4.48 -2.15
C LEU A 30 -9.23 4.53 -1.89
N GLY A 31 -8.63 5.70 -2.06
CA GLY A 31 -7.23 5.95 -1.72
C GLY A 31 -6.92 5.70 -0.24
N ASN A 32 -7.80 6.15 0.65
CA ASN A 32 -7.65 5.96 2.10
C ASN A 32 -7.74 4.48 2.51
N ILE A 33 -8.57 3.67 1.83
CA ILE A 33 -8.57 2.22 2.00
C ILE A 33 -7.21 1.63 1.59
N GLY A 34 -6.63 2.11 0.49
CA GLY A 34 -5.26 1.74 0.09
C GLY A 34 -4.21 2.04 1.17
N VAL A 35 -4.29 3.21 1.79
CA VAL A 35 -3.41 3.58 2.92
C VAL A 35 -3.65 2.70 4.14
N LEU A 36 -4.89 2.25 4.38
CA LEU A 36 -5.19 1.29 5.45
C LEU A 36 -4.54 -0.08 5.19
N PHE A 37 -4.61 -0.60 3.97
CA PHE A 37 -3.89 -1.83 3.59
C PHE A 37 -2.38 -1.68 3.77
N ASN A 38 -1.81 -0.50 3.52
CA ASN A 38 -0.40 -0.23 3.81
C ASN A 38 -0.08 -0.36 5.31
N ALA A 39 -0.89 0.26 6.18
CA ALA A 39 -0.69 0.18 7.63
C ALA A 39 -0.76 -1.27 8.14
N VAL A 40 -1.73 -2.05 7.65
CA VAL A 40 -1.86 -3.48 7.98
C VAL A 40 -0.67 -4.28 7.43
N SER A 41 -0.20 -3.96 6.23
CA SER A 41 0.98 -4.61 5.63
C SER A 41 2.25 -4.40 6.47
N ILE A 42 2.45 -3.20 7.02
CA ILE A 42 3.58 -2.91 7.91
C ILE A 42 3.49 -3.76 9.19
N MET A 43 2.30 -3.85 9.79
CA MET A 43 2.09 -4.72 10.95
C MET A 43 2.41 -6.19 10.64
N ILE A 44 1.98 -6.71 9.48
CA ILE A 44 2.32 -8.07 9.03
C ILE A 44 3.82 -8.23 8.85
N GLN A 45 4.50 -7.25 8.24
CA GLN A 45 5.95 -7.28 8.06
C GLN A 45 6.67 -7.41 9.41
N THR A 46 6.24 -6.63 10.41
CA THR A 46 6.76 -6.72 11.78
C THR A 46 6.53 -8.10 12.37
N LEU A 47 5.33 -8.67 12.26
CA LEU A 47 5.03 -10.01 12.75
C LEU A 47 5.84 -11.10 12.04
N ASN A 48 6.04 -10.95 10.73
CA ASN A 48 6.78 -11.88 9.91
C ASN A 48 8.27 -11.93 10.26
N THR A 49 8.85 -10.92 10.91
CA THR A 49 10.26 -10.97 11.36
C THR A 49 10.57 -12.18 12.25
N LYS A 50 9.55 -12.73 12.94
CA LYS A 50 9.67 -13.97 13.73
C LYS A 50 9.92 -15.21 12.88
N HIS A 51 9.52 -15.20 11.61
CA HIS A 51 9.48 -16.38 10.76
C HIS A 51 10.29 -16.22 9.46
N ALA A 52 10.31 -15.03 8.88
CA ALA A 52 10.94 -14.68 7.62
C ALA A 52 12.10 -13.70 7.84
N SER A 53 13.18 -13.86 7.07
CA SER A 53 14.37 -13.01 7.21
C SER A 53 14.05 -11.54 6.91
N ILE A 54 14.62 -10.65 7.73
CA ILE A 54 14.43 -9.20 7.59
C ILE A 54 14.95 -8.73 6.22
N THR A 55 16.07 -9.28 5.76
CA THR A 55 16.67 -8.94 4.46
C THR A 55 15.73 -9.26 3.28
N LEU A 56 15.05 -10.41 3.30
CA LEU A 56 14.09 -10.76 2.25
C LEU A 56 12.92 -9.76 2.20
N GLN A 57 12.39 -9.42 3.37
CA GLN A 57 11.28 -8.46 3.48
C GLN A 57 11.70 -7.04 3.08
N ALA A 58 12.92 -6.63 3.43
CA ALA A 58 13.48 -5.34 3.06
C ALA A 58 13.68 -5.24 1.54
N ASN A 59 14.28 -6.25 0.91
CA ASN A 59 14.47 -6.28 -0.55
C ASN A 59 13.13 -6.21 -1.29
N TYR A 60 12.13 -6.95 -0.82
CA TYR A 60 10.78 -6.88 -1.37
C TYR A 60 10.17 -5.47 -1.23
N MET A 61 10.29 -4.85 -0.06
CA MET A 61 9.74 -3.52 0.18
C MET A 61 10.41 -2.45 -0.71
N THR A 62 11.72 -2.54 -0.90
CA THR A 62 12.47 -1.66 -1.80
C THR A 62 11.98 -1.80 -3.24
N LEU A 63 11.87 -3.04 -3.75
CA LEU A 63 11.39 -3.30 -5.10
C LEU A 63 9.95 -2.78 -5.28
N HIS A 64 9.06 -3.12 -4.34
CA HIS A 64 7.67 -2.65 -4.34
C HIS A 64 7.57 -1.14 -4.40
N THR A 65 8.38 -0.43 -3.60
CA THR A 65 8.37 1.04 -3.52
C THR A 65 8.82 1.67 -4.84
N ILE A 66 9.92 1.17 -5.44
CA ILE A 66 10.41 1.68 -6.72
C ILE A 66 9.36 1.46 -7.82
N THR A 67 8.79 0.25 -7.90
CA THR A 67 7.73 -0.07 -8.86
C THR A 67 6.49 0.80 -8.63
N PHE A 68 6.08 1.00 -7.37
CA PHE A 68 4.95 1.85 -7.01
C PHE A 68 5.15 3.29 -7.48
N ILE A 69 6.32 3.89 -7.25
CA ILE A 69 6.62 5.26 -7.69
C ILE A 69 6.48 5.37 -9.21
N PHE A 70 7.09 4.45 -9.94
CA PHE A 70 7.07 4.48 -11.41
C PHE A 70 5.65 4.33 -11.98
N ILE A 71 4.89 3.33 -11.50
CA ILE A 71 3.50 3.10 -11.95
C ILE A 71 2.61 4.28 -11.56
N THR A 72 2.78 4.83 -10.36
CA THR A 72 1.95 5.96 -9.90
C THR A 72 2.14 7.18 -10.78
N ILE A 73 3.38 7.50 -11.17
CA ILE A 73 3.65 8.61 -12.09
C ILE A 73 2.95 8.37 -13.44
N LEU A 74 3.14 7.19 -14.04
CA LEU A 74 2.52 6.85 -15.33
C LEU A 74 0.98 6.92 -15.27
N MET A 75 0.38 6.33 -14.25
CA MET A 75 -1.07 6.32 -14.08
C MET A 75 -1.64 7.70 -13.78
N THR A 76 -0.90 8.53 -13.03
CA THR A 76 -1.31 9.91 -12.76
C THR A 76 -1.24 10.78 -14.02
N ILE A 77 -0.24 10.59 -14.88
CA ILE A 77 -0.16 11.30 -16.17
C ILE A 77 -1.32 10.88 -17.09
N ALA A 78 -1.64 9.58 -17.15
CA ALA A 78 -2.66 9.05 -18.05
C ALA A 78 -4.11 9.32 -17.58
N PHE A 79 -4.37 9.27 -16.27
CA PHE A 79 -5.73 9.28 -15.69
C PHE A 79 -5.94 10.30 -14.57
N GLY A 80 -4.97 11.20 -14.33
CA GLY A 80 -5.02 12.20 -13.27
C GLY A 80 -5.09 11.59 -11.87
N LEU A 81 -5.79 12.29 -10.97
CA LEU A 81 -6.00 11.88 -9.57
C LEU A 81 -6.66 10.50 -9.43
N ASN A 82 -7.52 10.11 -10.38
CA ASN A 82 -8.14 8.78 -10.35
C ASN A 82 -7.10 7.67 -10.52
N GLY A 83 -6.15 7.86 -11.45
CA GLY A 83 -5.03 6.94 -11.65
C GLY A 83 -4.16 6.81 -10.41
N PHE A 84 -3.90 7.92 -9.72
CA PHE A 84 -3.18 7.93 -8.44
C PHE A 84 -3.89 7.09 -7.37
N PHE A 85 -5.20 7.29 -7.17
CA PHE A 85 -5.95 6.59 -6.14
C PHE A 85 -6.06 5.08 -6.40
N TRP A 86 -6.31 4.69 -7.66
CA TRP A 86 -6.37 3.27 -8.04
C TRP A 86 -5.02 2.58 -7.88
N THR A 87 -3.93 3.23 -8.29
CA THR A 87 -2.58 2.69 -8.12
C THR A 87 -2.25 2.51 -6.65
N THR A 88 -2.56 3.50 -5.82
CA THR A 88 -2.38 3.44 -4.36
C THR A 88 -3.14 2.28 -3.72
N LEU A 89 -4.39 2.04 -4.14
CA LEU A 89 -5.15 0.90 -3.63
C LEU A 89 -4.51 -0.42 -4.04
N PHE A 90 -4.36 -0.66 -5.34
CA PHE A 90 -3.93 -1.96 -5.85
C PHE A 90 -2.50 -2.30 -5.45
N SER A 91 -1.57 -1.34 -5.49
CA SER A 91 -0.20 -1.59 -5.06
C SER A 91 -0.14 -1.99 -3.59
N ASN A 92 -0.95 -1.40 -2.71
CA ASN A 92 -0.98 -1.78 -1.30
C ASN A 92 -1.69 -3.11 -1.04
N ILE A 93 -2.72 -3.48 -1.83
CA ILE A 93 -3.32 -4.82 -1.78
C ILE A 93 -2.31 -5.88 -2.22
N ILE A 94 -1.60 -5.66 -3.32
CA ILE A 94 -0.56 -6.59 -3.81
C ILE A 94 0.51 -6.78 -2.74
N LYS A 95 0.95 -5.69 -2.10
CA LYS A 95 1.90 -5.75 -0.98
C LYS A 95 1.40 -6.59 0.17
N TYR A 96 0.17 -6.36 0.60
CA TYR A 96 -0.47 -7.13 1.65
C TYR A 96 -0.47 -8.63 1.34
N VAL A 97 -0.86 -9.02 0.11
CA VAL A 97 -0.92 -10.43 -0.30
C VAL A 97 0.47 -11.06 -0.29
N ILE A 98 1.46 -10.41 -0.90
CA ILE A 98 2.81 -10.98 -1.00
C ILE A 98 3.46 -11.13 0.37
N LEU A 99 3.30 -10.16 1.28
CA LEU A 99 3.85 -10.27 2.64
C LEU A 99 3.21 -11.43 3.42
N ASN A 100 1.90 -11.66 3.28
CA ASN A 100 1.26 -12.84 3.88
C ASN A 100 1.82 -14.15 3.32
N ILE A 101 2.02 -14.23 2.00
CA ILE A 101 2.61 -15.41 1.36
C ILE A 101 4.03 -15.67 1.88
N ILE A 102 4.86 -14.62 1.98
CA ILE A 102 6.22 -14.74 2.54
C ILE A 102 6.16 -15.27 3.97
N GLY A 103 5.32 -14.68 4.82
CA GLY A 103 5.17 -15.08 6.22
C GLY A 103 4.74 -16.54 6.39
N LEU A 104 3.72 -16.97 5.64
CA LEU A 104 3.21 -18.35 5.69
C LEU A 104 4.26 -19.34 5.19
N LYS A 105 4.89 -19.08 4.03
CA LYS A 105 5.89 -19.96 3.44
C LYS A 105 7.08 -20.17 4.39
N SER A 106 7.60 -19.09 4.98
CA SER A 106 8.72 -19.19 5.92
C SER A 106 8.35 -19.92 7.21
N LYS A 107 7.12 -19.73 7.71
CA LYS A 107 6.62 -20.49 8.88
C LYS A 107 6.53 -21.99 8.61
N PHE A 108 6.07 -22.40 7.43
CA PHE A 108 5.99 -23.82 7.06
C PHE A 108 7.35 -24.48 6.88
N ILE A 109 8.32 -23.77 6.31
CA ILE A 109 9.70 -24.27 6.14
C ILE A 109 10.34 -24.50 7.52
N ASN A 110 10.32 -23.49 8.40
CA ASN A 110 10.88 -23.62 9.74
C ASN A 110 10.24 -24.72 10.59
N LYS A 111 8.99 -25.10 10.31
CA LYS A 111 8.34 -26.22 11.01
C LYS A 111 8.87 -27.59 10.52
N LYS A 112 9.16 -27.73 9.24
CA LYS A 112 9.71 -28.97 8.67
C LYS A 112 11.15 -29.26 9.12
N ASP A 113 11.91 -28.24 9.46
CA ASP A 113 13.29 -28.41 9.91
C ASP A 113 13.40 -28.80 11.40
N VAL A 114 12.28 -28.88 12.12
CA VAL A 114 12.21 -29.17 13.57
C VAL A 114 11.52 -30.52 13.87
N ASP A 115 10.82 -31.11 12.88
CA ASP A 115 10.18 -32.43 12.95
C ASP A 115 11.05 -33.50 12.28
#